data_AF-A0A058ZNF7-F1
#
_entry.id   AF-A0A058ZNF7-F1
#
_cell.length_a   1.000
_cell.length_b   1.000
_cell.length_c   1.000
_cell.angle_alpha   90.00
_cell.angle_beta   90.00
_cell.angle_gamma   90.00
#
_symmetry.space_group_name_H-M   'P 1'
#
loop_
_entity.id
_entity.type
_entity.pdbx_description
1 polymer ?
#
loop_
_entity_poly.entity_id
_entity_poly.type
_entity_poly.pdbx_seq_one_letter_code
_entity_poly.pdbx_strand_id
1 'polypeptide(L)'
;MVQKDAWSSFIRGTFGPLRRQKTLNLGWVNYFPKEFVQNGMPEELEAIGVTVEPFAEGYILQLGPSLGDVKTDFRTFSELRHQAKGVLGRERFVIEEEPLLTG
;
A
#
# COMPACT_ATOMS: atom_id res chain seq x y z
N MET A 1 7.34 -21.14 4.67
CA MET A 1 8.50 -20.26 4.90
C MET A 1 8.36 -18.92 4.12
N VAL A 2 7.14 -18.38 4.02
CA VAL A 2 6.84 -17.14 3.24
C VAL A 2 6.66 -15.93 4.17
N GLN A 3 6.26 -16.19 5.41
CA GLN A 3 5.93 -15.16 6.40
C GLN A 3 7.16 -14.37 6.89
N LYS A 4 8.32 -15.01 7.08
CA LYS A 4 9.54 -14.35 7.59
C LYS A 4 10.07 -13.30 6.60
N ASP A 5 9.99 -13.58 5.31
CA ASP A 5 10.50 -12.68 4.28
C ASP A 5 9.58 -11.45 4.12
N ALA A 6 8.26 -11.63 4.27
CA ALA A 6 7.28 -10.54 4.27
C ALA A 6 7.52 -9.52 5.40
N TRP A 7 7.92 -9.96 6.59
CA TRP A 7 8.27 -9.06 7.69
C TRP A 7 9.50 -8.21 7.38
N SER A 8 10.50 -8.78 6.70
CA SER A 8 11.70 -8.04 6.31
C SER A 8 11.45 -7.03 5.17
N SER A 9 10.46 -7.29 4.30
CA SER A 9 10.06 -6.36 3.24
C SER A 9 9.20 -5.20 3.79
N PHE A 10 8.45 -5.43 4.87
CA PHE A 10 7.66 -4.40 5.56
C PHE A 10 8.55 -3.23 6.04
N ILE A 11 9.79 -3.50 6.44
CA ILE A 11 10.76 -2.50 6.92
C ILE A 11 11.32 -1.63 5.78
N ARG A 12 11.29 -2.10 4.51
CA ARG A 12 11.98 -1.42 3.39
C ARG A 12 11.05 -0.65 2.44
N GLY A 13 9.74 -0.87 2.48
CA GLY A 13 8.80 -0.27 1.52
C GLY A 13 9.09 -0.66 0.06
N THR A 14 8.54 0.08 -0.90
CA THR A 14 8.63 -0.14 -2.36
C THR A 14 10.04 -0.02 -2.96
N PHE A 15 11.09 0.15 -2.16
CA PHE A 15 12.49 0.25 -2.64
C PHE A 15 13.11 -1.12 -3.04
N GLY A 16 12.27 -2.07 -3.48
CA GLY A 16 12.71 -3.32 -4.08
C GLY A 16 13.17 -3.07 -5.52
N PRO A 17 14.42 -3.41 -5.88
CA PRO A 17 14.96 -3.14 -7.21
C PRO A 17 14.08 -3.80 -8.28
N LEU A 18 13.82 -3.03 -9.35
CA LEU A 18 13.08 -3.30 -10.60
C LEU A 18 13.33 -4.67 -11.30
N ARG A 19 14.07 -5.60 -10.71
CA ARG A 19 14.48 -6.89 -11.30
C ARG A 19 13.97 -8.14 -10.57
N ARG A 20 13.17 -8.02 -9.51
CA ARG A 20 12.44 -9.16 -8.92
C ARG A 20 10.95 -8.83 -8.91
N GLN A 21 10.29 -9.21 -10.01
CA GLN A 21 8.83 -9.26 -10.08
C GLN A 21 8.31 -10.12 -8.92
N LYS A 22 7.22 -9.65 -8.29
CA LYS A 22 6.45 -10.27 -7.19
C LYS A 22 7.15 -10.08 -5.84
N THR A 23 6.78 -9.11 -5.01
CA THR A 23 5.42 -8.64 -4.72
C THR A 23 5.55 -7.38 -3.84
N LEU A 24 4.76 -6.33 -4.09
CA LEU A 24 4.78 -5.09 -3.32
C LEU A 24 4.21 -5.31 -1.90
N ASN A 25 4.70 -4.56 -0.93
CA ASN A 25 4.07 -4.49 0.38
C ASN A 25 3.60 -3.06 0.62
N LEU A 26 2.29 -2.86 0.69
CA LEU A 26 1.71 -1.54 0.88
C LEU A 26 1.86 -1.14 2.35
N GLY A 27 2.83 -0.27 2.63
CA GLY A 27 3.05 0.30 3.95
C GLY A 27 2.11 1.47 4.26
N TRP A 28 2.38 2.20 5.34
CA TRP A 28 1.65 3.43 5.66
C TRP A 28 1.92 4.54 4.64
N VAL A 29 3.18 4.73 4.26
CA VAL A 29 3.58 5.65 3.18
C VAL A 29 4.33 4.89 2.09
N ASN A 30 3.98 5.14 0.84
CA ASN A 30 4.55 4.46 -0.31
C ASN A 30 4.75 5.43 -1.46
N TYR A 31 5.89 5.31 -2.14
CA TYR A 31 6.10 5.97 -3.42
C TYR A 31 5.69 5.05 -4.56
N PHE A 32 4.93 5.59 -5.52
CA PHE A 32 4.57 4.93 -6.77
C PHE A 32 5.05 5.78 -7.96
N PRO A 33 5.91 5.23 -8.84
CA PRO A 33 6.25 5.89 -10.09
C PRO A 33 5.01 6.09 -10.96
N LYS A 34 4.97 7.14 -11.77
CA LYS A 34 3.81 7.45 -12.64
C LYS A 34 3.44 6.28 -13.57
N GLU A 35 4.40 5.45 -13.96
CA GLU A 35 4.16 4.28 -14.83
C GLU A 35 3.31 3.19 -14.15
N PHE A 36 3.20 3.23 -12.82
CA PHE A 36 2.37 2.31 -12.04
C PHE A 36 0.95 2.84 -11.80
N VAL A 37 0.73 4.14 -12.03
CA VAL A 37 -0.52 4.84 -11.75
C VAL A 37 -1.29 5.06 -13.05
N GLN A 38 -2.50 4.50 -13.12
CA GLN A 38 -3.38 4.67 -14.28
C GLN A 38 -4.21 5.96 -14.15
N ASN A 39 -4.73 6.47 -15.26
CA ASN A 39 -5.63 7.62 -15.23
C ASN A 39 -6.86 7.31 -14.35
N GLY A 40 -7.24 8.23 -13.46
CA GLY A 40 -8.36 8.06 -12.52
C GLY A 40 -7.96 7.37 -11.20
N MET A 41 -6.80 6.72 -11.14
CA MET A 41 -6.34 6.02 -9.95
C MET A 41 -6.07 6.95 -8.75
N PRO A 42 -5.44 8.15 -8.91
CA PRO A 42 -5.31 9.11 -7.82
C PRO A 42 -6.66 9.49 -7.22
N GLU A 43 -7.65 9.81 -8.05
CA GLU A 43 -8.98 10.24 -7.62
C GLU A 43 -9.74 9.10 -6.91
N GLU A 44 -9.63 7.87 -7.39
CA GLU A 44 -10.19 6.69 -6.73
C GLU A 44 -9.55 6.42 -5.36
N LEU A 45 -8.23 6.63 -5.23
CA LEU A 45 -7.50 6.49 -3.97
C LEU A 45 -7.90 7.58 -2.97
N GLU A 46 -8.02 8.83 -3.41
CA GLU A 46 -8.49 9.93 -2.56
C GLU A 46 -9.93 9.70 -2.08
N ALA A 47 -10.80 9.16 -2.94
CA ALA A 47 -12.20 8.87 -2.59
C ALA A 47 -12.35 7.83 -1.45
N ILE A 48 -11.39 6.94 -1.28
CA ILE A 48 -11.36 5.96 -0.18
C ILE A 48 -10.57 6.43 1.04
N GLY A 49 -10.07 7.67 1.04
CA GLY A 49 -9.37 8.27 2.18
C GLY A 49 -7.85 8.04 2.20
N VAL A 50 -7.24 7.68 1.07
CA VAL A 50 -5.78 7.70 0.91
C VAL A 50 -5.34 9.12 0.52
N THR A 51 -4.36 9.68 1.21
CA THR A 51 -3.75 10.93 0.78
C THR A 51 -2.84 10.67 -0.41
N VAL A 52 -3.04 11.39 -1.51
CA VAL A 52 -2.26 11.26 -2.74
C VAL A 52 -1.53 12.58 -3.02
N GLU A 53 -0.21 12.56 -2.97
CA GLU A 53 0.63 13.74 -3.19
C GLU A 53 1.51 13.54 -4.42
N PRO A 54 1.44 14.40 -5.46
CA PRO A 54 2.40 14.37 -6.56
C PRO A 54 3.83 14.60 -6.03
N PHE A 55 4.77 13.75 -6.43
CA PHE A 55 6.17 13.86 -6.02
C PHE A 55 7.10 13.39 -7.14
N ALA A 56 7.91 14.31 -7.67
CA ALA A 56 8.78 14.07 -8.82
C ALA A 56 8.01 13.41 -9.98
N GLU A 57 8.50 12.29 -10.51
CA GLU A 57 7.88 11.53 -11.62
C GLU A 57 6.87 10.49 -11.11
N GLY A 58 6.13 10.78 -10.03
CA GLY A 58 5.18 9.84 -9.44
C GLY A 58 4.35 10.45 -8.31
N TYR A 59 3.93 9.59 -7.38
CA TYR A 59 3.03 9.95 -6.29
C TYR A 59 3.49 9.33 -4.97
N ILE A 60 3.29 10.07 -3.89
CA ILE A 60 3.33 9.57 -2.52
C ILE A 60 1.90 9.25 -2.10
N LEU A 61 1.68 8.00 -1.70
CA LEU A 61 0.41 7.54 -1.12
C LEU A 61 0.59 7.39 0.39
N GLN A 62 -0.27 8.03 1.17
CA GLN A 62 -0.32 7.90 2.63
C GLN A 62 -1.66 7.29 3.05
N LEU A 63 -1.59 6.12 3.70
CA LEU A 63 -2.76 5.36 4.14
C LEU A 63 -3.16 5.82 5.54
N GLY A 64 -4.10 6.76 5.61
CA GLY A 64 -4.62 7.29 6.87
C GLY A 64 -3.73 8.38 7.48
N PRO A 65 -4.24 9.09 8.50
CA PRO A 65 -3.68 10.35 8.96
C PRO A 65 -2.40 10.21 9.80
N SER A 66 -2.17 9.06 10.45
CA SER A 66 -1.04 8.87 11.35
C SER A 66 -0.42 7.49 11.23
N LEU A 67 0.92 7.44 11.18
CA LEU A 67 1.67 6.17 11.30
C LEU A 67 1.34 5.43 12.61
N GLY A 68 0.96 6.17 13.66
CA GLY A 68 0.53 5.59 14.93
C GLY A 68 -0.67 4.66 14.81
N ASP A 69 -1.55 4.92 13.84
CA ASP A 69 -2.79 4.16 13.61
C ASP A 69 -2.50 2.71 13.22
N VAL A 70 -1.35 2.45 12.58
CA VAL A 70 -0.88 1.08 12.31
C VAL A 70 -0.77 0.26 13.60
N LYS A 71 -0.47 0.91 14.73
CA LYS A 71 -0.34 0.26 16.05
C LYS A 71 -1.63 0.36 16.87
N THR A 72 -2.29 1.51 16.85
CA THR A 72 -3.43 1.80 17.75
C THR A 72 -4.78 1.40 17.18
N ASP A 73 -4.92 1.40 15.85
CA ASP A 73 -6.13 0.99 15.13
C ASP A 73 -5.76 0.24 13.83
N PHE A 74 -5.12 -0.91 14.04
CA PHE A 74 -4.67 -1.74 12.93
C PHE A 74 -5.84 -2.22 12.05
N ARG A 75 -7.06 -2.33 12.61
CA ARG A 75 -8.23 -2.75 11.85
C ARG A 75 -8.58 -1.73 10.77
N THR A 76 -8.75 -0.46 11.14
CA THR A 76 -9.03 0.61 10.18
C THR A 76 -7.92 0.74 9.14
N PHE A 77 -6.66 0.64 9.58
CA PHE A 77 -5.51 0.63 8.67
C PHE A 77 -5.57 -0.54 7.67
N SER A 78 -5.89 -1.75 8.14
CA SER A 78 -5.98 -2.97 7.31
C SER A 78 -7.14 -2.90 6.33
N GLU A 79 -8.29 -2.35 6.72
CA GLU A 79 -9.45 -2.11 5.85
C GLU A 79 -9.12 -1.09 4.74
N LEU A 80 -8.48 0.03 5.08
CA LEU A 80 -8.04 1.02 4.08
C LEU A 80 -7.01 0.43 3.11
N ARG A 81 -6.07 -0.36 3.64
CA ARG A 81 -5.06 -1.07 2.85
C ARG A 81 -5.69 -2.09 1.90
N HIS A 82 -6.77 -2.76 2.30
CA HIS A 82 -7.53 -3.66 1.43
C HIS A 82 -8.20 -2.91 0.27
N GLN A 83 -8.83 -1.77 0.56
CA GLN A 83 -9.49 -0.93 -0.44
C GLN A 83 -8.48 -0.36 -1.44
N ALA A 84 -7.36 0.20 -0.94
CA ALA A 84 -6.30 0.75 -1.78
C ALA A 84 -5.69 -0.31 -2.72
N LYS A 85 -5.54 -1.56 -2.26
CA LYS A 85 -5.09 -2.66 -3.12
C LYS A 85 -6.09 -3.03 -4.20
N GLY A 86 -7.40 -2.85 -3.96
CA GLY A 86 -8.42 -3.02 -4.98
C GLY A 86 -8.20 -2.07 -6.16
N VAL A 87 -7.89 -0.81 -5.86
CA VAL A 87 -7.59 0.23 -6.86
C VAL A 87 -6.23 -0.01 -7.54
N LEU A 88 -5.19 -0.37 -6.77
CA LEU A 88 -3.83 -0.56 -7.27
C LEU A 88 -3.61 -1.88 -8.04
N GLY A 89 -4.56 -2.83 -7.99
CA GLY A 89 -4.41 -4.20 -8.48
C GLY A 89 -3.84 -5.13 -7.41
N ARG A 90 -4.70 -5.97 -6.82
CA ARG A 90 -4.37 -6.84 -5.67
C ARG A 90 -3.25 -7.81 -5.98
N GLU A 91 -3.17 -8.30 -7.21
CA GLU A 91 -2.17 -9.26 -7.71
C GLU A 91 -0.73 -8.72 -7.67
N ARG A 92 -0.56 -7.42 -7.44
CA ARG A 92 0.74 -6.77 -7.32
C ARG A 92 1.36 -6.93 -5.94
N PHE A 93 0.61 -7.36 -4.93
CA PHE A 93 1.03 -7.32 -3.52
C PHE A 93 1.35 -8.70 -2.91
N VAL A 94 2.23 -8.74 -1.90
CA VAL A 94 2.65 -10.00 -1.22
C VAL A 94 1.48 -10.58 -0.43
N ILE A 95 0.71 -9.68 0.17
CA ILE A 95 -0.47 -9.96 0.97
C ILE A 95 -1.63 -9.52 0.09
N GLU A 96 -2.31 -10.46 -0.56
CA GLU A 96 -3.45 -10.15 -1.43
C GLU A 96 -4.70 -9.90 -0.58
N GLU A 97 -4.92 -10.76 0.41
CA GLU A 97 -6.00 -10.65 1.39
C GLU A 97 -5.48 -10.05 2.69
N GLU A 98 -6.07 -8.94 3.09
CA GLU A 98 -5.77 -8.31 4.38
C GLU A 98 -6.48 -9.08 5.50
N PRO A 99 -5.91 -9.13 6.72
CA PRO A 99 -6.62 -9.62 7.88
C PRO A 99 -7.78 -8.68 8.21
N LEU A 100 -8.93 -8.97 7.63
CA LEU A 100 -10.21 -8.43 8.07
C LEU A 100 -10.48 -9.07 9.43
N LEU A 101 -10.10 -8.36 10.50
CA LEU A 101 -10.36 -8.81 11.86
C LEU A 101 -11.88 -8.92 12.03
N THR A 102 -12.40 -10.14 11.91
CA THR A 102 -13.77 -10.48 12.24
C THR A 102 -13.88 -10.40 13.77
N GLY A 103 -14.71 -9.47 14.23
CA GLY A 103 -15.15 -9.44 15.62
C GLY A 103 -16.10 -10.58 15.93
#